data_AF-A0AAU2SL85-F1
#
_entry.id   AF-A0AAU2SL85-F1
#
_cell.length_a   1.000
_cell.length_b   1.000
_cell.length_c   1.000
_cell.angle_alpha   90.00
_cell.angle_beta   90.00
_cell.angle_gamma   90.00
#
_symmetry.space_group_name_H-M   'P 1'
#
loop_
_entity.id
_entity.type
_entity.pdbx_description
1 polymer ?
#
loop_
_entity_poly.entity_id
_entity_poly.type
_entity_poly.pdbx_seq_one_letter_code
_entity_poly.pdbx_strand_id
1 'polypeptide(L)'
;MVTIHDPIPEATEEPEVYPGKVEHPQPARRPECPVDCDDTASSACCNACEDATSWHEAIAFNKLLQGDKTTIKVRNTSDRPVQVGSHYHFAEVNPGLKVVVNPSGGGVTYDELWTCAEAKGRRLNIAAGTSVRFEPGDECCVELVKIEGDAKNDTRKIQGLRKGIVR
;
A
#
# COMPACT_ATOMS: atom_id res chain seq x y z
N MET A 1 16.15 7.30 -23.53
CA MET A 1 16.30 6.80 -22.15
C MET A 1 16.37 5.29 -22.24
N VAL A 2 17.42 4.67 -21.72
CA VAL A 2 17.55 3.20 -21.66
C VAL A 2 17.52 2.83 -20.18
N THR A 3 16.61 1.94 -19.80
CA THR A 3 16.52 1.40 -18.44
C THR A 3 16.72 -0.10 -18.53
N ILE A 4 17.79 -0.60 -17.91
CA ILE A 4 18.05 -2.03 -17.78
C ILE A 4 17.61 -2.41 -16.38
N HIS A 5 16.42 -3.00 -16.28
CA HIS A 5 15.92 -3.57 -15.03
C HIS A 5 16.54 -4.94 -14.82
N ASP A 6 16.99 -5.21 -13.60
CA ASP A 6 17.62 -6.47 -13.20
C ASP A 6 18.70 -6.93 -14.20
N PRO A 7 19.79 -6.16 -14.37
CA PRO A 7 20.79 -6.40 -15.41
C PRO A 7 21.53 -7.73 -15.27
N ILE A 8 21.49 -8.33 -14.08
CA ILE A 8 22.02 -9.67 -13.80
C ILE A 8 20.87 -10.45 -13.15
N PRO A 9 19.89 -10.92 -13.94
CA PRO A 9 18.92 -11.87 -13.43
C PRO A 9 19.70 -13.16 -13.13
N GLU A 10 19.59 -13.67 -11.89
CA GLU A 10 20.13 -14.96 -11.41
C GLU A 10 21.09 -15.68 -12.36
N ALA A 11 22.38 -15.69 -11.99
CA ALA A 11 23.47 -16.42 -12.61
C ALA A 11 23.00 -17.57 -13.51
N THR A 12 22.79 -17.26 -14.80
CA THR A 12 22.89 -18.27 -15.84
C THR A 12 24.33 -18.74 -15.73
N GLU A 13 24.51 -19.99 -15.30
CA GLU A 13 25.82 -20.61 -15.30
C GLU A 13 26.47 -20.40 -16.66
N GLU A 14 27.75 -20.04 -16.60
CA GLU A 14 28.70 -19.79 -17.68
C GLU A 14 28.78 -18.36 -18.23
N PRO A 15 29.88 -17.67 -17.88
CA PRO A 15 30.73 -17.07 -18.87
C PRO A 15 31.89 -18.04 -19.15
N GLU A 16 31.93 -18.54 -20.39
CA GLU A 16 33.11 -19.15 -21.00
C GLU A 16 34.38 -18.39 -20.61
N VAL A 17 35.39 -19.14 -20.21
CA VAL A 17 36.69 -18.66 -19.73
C VAL A 17 37.32 -17.71 -20.75
N TYR A 18 37.35 -16.41 -20.46
CA TYR A 18 38.26 -15.49 -21.14
C TYR A 18 39.71 -15.80 -20.69
N PRO A 19 40.64 -16.10 -21.62
CA PRO A 19 42.05 -16.30 -21.26
C PRO A 19 42.66 -14.98 -20.77
N GLY A 20 43.08 -14.95 -19.50
CA GLY A 20 43.68 -13.77 -18.83
C GLY A 20 43.26 -13.54 -17.37
N LYS A 21 42.74 -14.55 -16.65
CA LYS A 21 42.32 -14.40 -15.25
C LYS A 21 43.52 -14.19 -14.30
N VAL A 22 43.56 -13.04 -13.64
CA VAL A 22 44.26 -12.86 -12.36
C VAL A 22 43.26 -13.20 -11.27
N GLU A 23 43.53 -14.24 -10.49
CA GLU A 23 42.72 -14.56 -9.31
C GLU A 23 42.90 -13.48 -8.25
N HIS A 24 41.79 -12.89 -7.79
CA HIS A 24 41.80 -12.05 -6.60
C HIS A 24 41.99 -12.93 -5.35
N PRO A 25 42.89 -12.59 -4.43
CA PRO A 25 43.07 -13.36 -3.21
C PRO A 25 41.78 -13.31 -2.37
N GLN A 26 41.38 -14.47 -1.85
CA GLN A 26 40.22 -14.57 -0.96
C GLN A 26 40.39 -13.65 0.26
N PRO A 27 39.31 -12.98 0.73
CA PRO A 27 39.38 -12.23 1.97
C PRO A 27 39.71 -13.15 3.13
N ALA A 28 40.44 -12.62 4.12
CA ALA A 28 40.86 -13.39 5.29
C ALA A 28 39.64 -13.99 6.01
N ARG A 29 39.67 -15.30 6.24
CA ARG A 29 38.65 -16.00 7.05
C ARG A 29 38.61 -15.37 8.45
N ARG A 30 37.41 -15.25 9.02
CA ARG A 30 37.29 -14.91 10.45
C ARG A 30 37.86 -16.06 11.29
N PRO A 31 38.56 -15.77 12.40
CA PRO A 31 39.33 -16.77 13.17
C PRO A 31 38.49 -17.90 13.77
N GLU A 32 37.16 -17.81 13.76
CA GLU A 32 36.26 -18.72 14.46
C GLU A 32 35.42 -19.61 13.52
N CYS A 33 35.67 -19.58 12.20
CA CYS A 33 35.01 -20.50 11.27
C CYS A 33 35.73 -21.84 11.20
N PRO A 34 35.08 -22.96 11.58
CA PRO A 34 35.64 -24.31 11.43
C PRO A 34 35.92 -24.63 9.96
N VAL A 35 36.96 -25.43 9.73
CA VAL A 35 37.59 -25.63 8.41
C VAL A 35 36.78 -26.54 7.48
N ASP A 36 35.85 -27.32 8.03
CA ASP A 36 35.11 -28.37 7.32
C ASP A 36 33.60 -28.12 7.41
N CYS A 37 33.09 -27.20 6.59
CA CYS A 37 31.68 -27.23 6.19
C CYS A 37 31.61 -27.86 4.79
N ASP A 38 31.64 -29.18 4.76
CA ASP A 38 31.26 -29.97 3.59
C ASP A 38 29.75 -29.81 3.36
N ASP A 39 29.33 -29.62 2.10
CA ASP A 39 27.93 -29.41 1.67
C ASP A 39 26.99 -30.61 1.95
N THR A 40 27.45 -31.60 2.71
CA THR A 40 26.72 -32.85 2.99
C THR A 40 26.43 -33.09 4.47
N ALA A 41 26.85 -32.21 5.37
CA ALA A 41 26.48 -32.29 6.78
C ALA A 41 25.44 -31.23 7.12
N SER A 42 24.21 -31.69 7.41
CA SER A 42 23.19 -30.96 8.15
C SER A 42 23.76 -30.52 9.50
N SER A 43 24.42 -29.37 9.49
CA SER A 43 25.12 -28.78 10.62
C SER A 43 24.21 -27.78 11.31
N ALA A 44 24.06 -27.97 12.61
CA ALA A 44 23.41 -27.06 13.55
C ALA A 44 23.98 -25.62 13.55
N CYS A 45 24.99 -25.31 12.72
CA CYS A 45 25.45 -23.93 12.46
C CYS A 45 24.45 -23.08 11.65
N CYS A 46 23.50 -23.69 10.94
CA CYS A 46 22.46 -22.95 10.21
C CYS A 46 21.30 -22.51 11.12
N ASN A 47 21.14 -23.13 12.29
CA ASN A 47 19.91 -22.96 13.09
C ASN A 47 19.95 -21.69 13.97
N ALA A 48 21.05 -20.94 13.98
CA ALA A 48 21.13 -19.64 14.65
C ALA A 48 20.54 -18.48 13.81
N CYS A 49 19.99 -18.74 12.63
CA CYS A 49 19.32 -17.73 11.79
C CYS A 49 17.78 -17.91 11.71
N GLU A 50 17.19 -18.69 12.62
CA GLU A 50 15.72 -18.78 12.75
C GLU A 50 15.09 -17.54 13.44
N ASP A 51 15.90 -16.61 13.95
CA ASP A 51 15.44 -15.31 14.50
C ASP A 51 14.96 -14.30 13.43
N ALA A 52 15.04 -14.65 12.14
CA ALA A 52 14.52 -13.79 11.07
C ALA A 52 12.99 -13.71 11.05
N THR A 53 12.27 -14.65 11.67
CA THR A 53 10.80 -14.70 11.59
C THR A 53 10.11 -13.60 12.42
N SER A 54 10.79 -13.06 13.44
CA SER A 54 10.27 -11.94 14.25
C SER A 54 10.24 -10.60 13.50
N TRP A 55 10.99 -10.45 12.40
CA TRP A 55 11.06 -9.20 11.63
C TRP A 55 9.90 -9.05 10.63
N HIS A 56 9.06 -10.07 10.49
CA HIS A 56 8.00 -10.16 9.48
C HIS A 56 6.59 -9.95 10.04
N GLU A 57 6.44 -9.45 11.26
CA GLU A 57 5.09 -9.14 11.77
C GLU A 57 4.49 -7.97 10.98
N ALA A 58 3.23 -8.14 10.55
CA ALA A 58 2.53 -7.14 9.75
C ALA A 58 2.37 -5.82 10.52
N ILE A 59 2.88 -4.74 9.95
CA ILE A 59 2.73 -3.39 10.53
C ILE A 59 1.29 -2.92 10.35
N ALA A 60 0.50 -2.97 11.42
CA ALA A 60 -0.82 -2.37 11.43
C ALA A 60 -0.73 -0.84 11.60
N PHE A 61 -1.31 -0.10 10.66
CA PHE A 61 -1.36 1.37 10.64
C PHE A 61 -2.76 1.89 10.98
N ASN A 62 -2.87 3.18 11.30
CA ASN A 62 -4.13 3.84 11.72
C ASN A 62 -4.85 3.13 12.90
N LYS A 63 -4.10 2.46 13.80
CA LYS A 63 -4.67 1.67 14.91
C LYS A 63 -5.62 2.47 15.81
N LEU A 64 -5.27 3.72 16.09
CA LEU A 64 -6.06 4.63 16.94
C LEU A 64 -7.42 5.02 16.34
N LEU A 65 -7.62 4.75 15.04
CA LEU A 65 -8.84 5.10 14.31
C LEU A 65 -9.72 3.90 13.99
N GLN A 66 -9.38 2.71 14.53
CA GLN A 66 -10.11 1.47 14.24
C GLN A 66 -11.59 1.51 14.64
N GLY A 67 -11.95 2.25 15.71
CA GLY A 67 -13.34 2.42 16.13
C GLY A 67 -14.19 3.32 15.24
N ASP A 68 -13.55 4.11 14.38
CA ASP A 68 -14.21 5.09 13.49
C ASP A 68 -14.12 4.71 12.01
N LYS A 69 -13.76 3.44 11.74
CA LYS A 69 -13.73 2.86 10.41
C LYS A 69 -15.14 2.68 9.87
N THR A 70 -15.31 3.00 8.60
CA THR A 70 -16.56 2.70 7.88
C THR A 70 -16.23 2.17 6.49
N THR A 71 -16.99 1.18 6.05
CA THR A 71 -16.80 0.58 4.72
C THR A 71 -17.97 0.98 3.85
N ILE A 72 -17.68 1.58 2.70
CA ILE A 72 -18.69 1.96 1.71
C ILE A 72 -18.39 1.28 0.38
N LYS A 73 -19.44 1.00 -0.39
CA LYS A 73 -19.29 0.48 -1.75
C LYS A 73 -19.46 1.62 -2.74
N VAL A 74 -18.47 1.83 -3.60
CA VAL A 74 -18.46 2.88 -4.63
C VAL A 74 -18.43 2.28 -6.02
N ARG A 75 -19.11 2.94 -6.98
CA ARG A 75 -19.05 2.64 -8.40
C ARG A 75 -18.48 3.81 -9.17
N ASN A 76 -17.58 3.55 -10.11
CA ASN A 76 -17.19 4.55 -11.11
C ASN A 76 -18.20 4.54 -12.27
N THR A 77 -18.99 5.61 -12.39
CA THR A 77 -19.95 5.81 -13.48
C THR A 77 -19.38 6.62 -14.63
N SER A 78 -18.13 7.10 -14.52
CA SER A 78 -17.46 7.82 -15.59
C SER A 78 -16.87 6.89 -16.65
N ASP A 79 -16.58 7.44 -17.81
CA ASP A 79 -15.96 6.79 -18.96
C ASP A 79 -14.43 6.63 -18.84
N ARG A 80 -13.84 7.14 -17.74
CA ARG A 80 -12.39 7.22 -17.53
C ARG A 80 -11.99 6.62 -16.19
N PRO A 81 -10.77 6.09 -16.08
CA PRO A 81 -10.26 5.59 -14.82
C PRO A 81 -10.09 6.74 -13.81
N VAL A 82 -10.42 6.46 -12.55
CA VAL A 82 -10.26 7.39 -11.43
C VAL A 82 -9.31 6.77 -10.40
N GLN A 83 -8.33 7.55 -9.91
CA GLN A 83 -7.38 7.09 -8.91
C GLN A 83 -7.40 8.04 -7.72
N VAL A 84 -7.60 7.49 -6.51
CA VAL A 84 -7.77 8.27 -5.27
C VAL A 84 -6.67 7.88 -4.29
N GLY A 85 -5.90 8.87 -3.82
CA GLY A 85 -4.81 8.68 -2.87
C GLY A 85 -5.26 8.50 -1.42
N SER A 86 -4.37 7.93 -0.60
CA SER A 86 -4.57 7.64 0.83
C SER A 86 -5.05 8.80 1.70
N HIS A 87 -4.57 10.02 1.45
CA HIS A 87 -4.83 11.21 2.27
C HIS A 87 -5.80 12.20 1.63
N TYR A 88 -6.43 11.80 0.53
CA TYR A 88 -7.43 12.64 -0.11
C TYR A 88 -8.75 12.60 0.67
N HIS A 89 -9.43 13.74 0.76
CA HIS A 89 -10.75 13.80 1.38
C HIS A 89 -11.77 13.08 0.49
N PHE A 90 -12.28 11.95 0.97
CA PHE A 90 -13.02 11.02 0.11
C PHE A 90 -14.35 11.58 -0.40
N ALA A 91 -14.98 12.50 0.33
CA ALA A 91 -16.20 13.18 -0.11
C ALA A 91 -16.01 14.09 -1.34
N GLU A 92 -14.78 14.48 -1.66
CA GLU A 92 -14.47 15.45 -2.72
C GLU A 92 -13.90 14.83 -3.99
N VAL A 93 -13.85 13.50 -4.05
CA VAL A 93 -13.30 12.80 -5.21
C VAL A 93 -14.13 13.11 -6.46
N ASN A 94 -13.65 12.63 -7.61
CA ASN A 94 -14.32 12.82 -8.88
C ASN A 94 -15.84 12.52 -8.76
N PRO A 95 -16.74 13.45 -9.17
CA PRO A 95 -18.19 13.24 -9.15
C PRO A 95 -18.68 12.00 -9.92
N GLY A 96 -17.84 11.44 -10.80
CA GLY A 96 -18.07 10.16 -11.45
C GLY A 96 -18.01 8.95 -10.50
N LEU A 97 -17.50 9.10 -9.28
CA LEU A 97 -17.61 8.07 -8.24
C LEU A 97 -18.92 8.28 -7.46
N LYS A 98 -19.78 7.26 -7.46
CA LYS A 98 -21.08 7.27 -6.79
C LYS A 98 -21.12 6.20 -5.70
N VAL A 99 -21.81 6.49 -4.60
CA VAL A 99 -22.02 5.51 -3.54
C VAL A 99 -23.16 4.58 -3.93
N VAL A 100 -22.93 3.27 -3.80
CA VAL A 100 -23.91 2.22 -4.09
C VAL A 100 -24.48 1.64 -2.80
N VAL A 101 -23.64 1.45 -1.77
CA VAL A 101 -24.06 0.90 -0.48
C VAL A 101 -23.34 1.62 0.65
N ASN A 102 -24.09 1.98 1.69
CA ASN A 102 -23.57 2.52 2.92
C ASN A 102 -24.17 1.79 4.16
N PRO A 103 -23.39 1.54 5.22
CA PRO A 103 -23.85 0.87 6.44
C PRO A 103 -25.04 1.52 7.15
N SER A 104 -25.31 2.81 6.94
CA SER A 104 -26.43 3.52 7.60
C SER A 104 -27.84 3.22 7.05
N GLY A 105 -27.99 2.24 6.14
CA GLY A 105 -29.28 1.55 5.92
C GLY A 105 -30.37 2.30 5.14
N GLY A 106 -30.06 3.41 4.48
CA GLY A 106 -30.94 3.96 3.44
C GLY A 106 -30.71 3.19 2.14
N GLY A 107 -31.75 2.74 1.44
CA GLY A 107 -31.59 2.15 0.11
C GLY A 107 -31.04 3.20 -0.87
N VAL A 108 -29.72 3.34 -0.95
CA VAL A 108 -29.10 4.40 -1.75
C VAL A 108 -29.00 3.95 -3.21
N THR A 109 -29.58 4.78 -4.07
CA THR A 109 -29.49 4.66 -5.53
C THR A 109 -28.55 5.76 -6.01
N TYR A 110 -27.26 5.46 -6.17
CA TYR A 110 -26.23 6.34 -6.76
C TYR A 110 -26.14 7.77 -6.21
N ASP A 111 -25.94 7.90 -4.90
CA ASP A 111 -25.73 9.22 -4.30
C ASP A 111 -24.33 9.78 -4.56
N GLU A 112 -24.24 11.10 -4.49
CA GLU A 112 -22.99 11.85 -4.58
C GLU A 112 -22.15 11.70 -3.31
N LEU A 113 -20.84 11.55 -3.46
CA LEU A 113 -19.94 11.34 -2.33
C LEU A 113 -19.91 12.51 -1.34
N TRP A 114 -20.27 13.72 -1.76
CA TRP A 114 -20.29 14.90 -0.88
C TRP A 114 -21.52 14.97 0.04
N THR A 115 -22.66 14.38 -0.35
CA THR A 115 -23.86 14.31 0.50
C THR A 115 -23.77 13.16 1.50
N CYS A 116 -22.92 12.17 1.22
CA CYS A 116 -22.73 11.01 2.07
C CYS A 116 -22.04 11.38 3.39
N ALA A 117 -22.78 11.28 4.51
CA ALA A 117 -22.27 11.53 5.86
C ALA A 117 -21.10 10.61 6.24
N GLU A 118 -21.01 9.44 5.62
CA GLU A 118 -19.94 8.47 5.85
C GLU A 118 -18.65 8.84 5.10
N ALA A 119 -18.72 9.48 3.93
CA ALA A 119 -17.54 9.95 3.20
C ALA A 119 -16.99 11.28 3.74
N LYS A 120 -17.86 12.13 4.32
CA LYS A 120 -17.49 13.46 4.82
C LYS A 120 -16.52 13.40 6.00
N GLY A 121 -15.43 14.18 5.90
CA GLY A 121 -14.37 14.23 6.91
C GLY A 121 -13.51 12.96 6.99
N ARG A 122 -13.59 12.07 5.99
CA ARG A 122 -12.86 10.79 5.98
C ARG A 122 -11.92 10.66 4.78
N ARG A 123 -10.94 9.78 4.92
CA ARG A 123 -9.94 9.41 3.90
C ARG A 123 -9.79 7.89 3.82
N LEU A 124 -9.18 7.38 2.75
CA LEU A 124 -8.95 5.95 2.57
C LEU A 124 -8.05 5.36 3.66
N ASN A 125 -8.43 4.21 4.20
CA ASN A 125 -7.60 3.43 5.12
C ASN A 125 -6.64 2.52 4.39
N ILE A 126 -5.72 3.11 3.64
CA ILE A 126 -4.64 2.41 2.93
C ILE A 126 -3.29 2.94 3.39
N ALA A 127 -2.21 2.24 3.01
CA ALA A 127 -0.85 2.69 3.31
C ALA A 127 -0.61 4.12 2.79
N ALA A 128 0.15 4.91 3.56
CA ALA A 128 0.44 6.28 3.17
C ALA A 128 1.18 6.32 1.82
N GLY A 129 0.83 7.26 0.95
CA GLY A 129 1.41 7.39 -0.39
C GLY A 129 0.84 6.44 -1.46
N THR A 130 0.04 5.43 -1.08
CA THR A 130 -0.66 4.58 -2.05
C THR A 130 -2.01 5.16 -2.45
N SER A 131 -2.65 4.51 -3.42
CA SER A 131 -3.93 4.92 -3.99
C SER A 131 -4.77 3.72 -4.41
N VAL A 132 -6.08 3.89 -4.45
CA VAL A 132 -7.03 2.95 -5.05
C VAL A 132 -7.41 3.43 -6.45
N ARG A 133 -7.42 2.52 -7.41
CA ARG A 133 -7.78 2.77 -8.80
C ARG A 133 -9.15 2.14 -9.09
N PHE A 134 -10.02 2.91 -9.73
CA PHE A 134 -11.36 2.51 -10.14
C PHE A 134 -11.45 2.58 -11.66
N GLU A 135 -11.65 1.44 -12.31
CA GLU A 135 -11.89 1.39 -13.75
C GLU A 135 -13.33 1.83 -14.08
N PRO A 136 -13.63 2.25 -15.32
CA PRO A 136 -14.99 2.59 -15.73
C PRO A 136 -15.98 1.45 -15.47
N GLY A 137 -17.08 1.73 -14.77
CA GLY A 137 -18.12 0.75 -14.41
C GLY A 137 -17.80 -0.12 -13.19
N ASP A 138 -16.57 -0.07 -12.68
CA ASP A 138 -16.10 -0.90 -11.58
C ASP A 138 -16.78 -0.55 -10.25
N GLU A 139 -17.03 -1.58 -9.44
CA GLU A 139 -17.57 -1.48 -8.10
C GLU A 139 -16.60 -2.03 -7.06
N CYS A 140 -16.14 -1.17 -6.16
CA CYS A 140 -15.20 -1.55 -5.12
C CYS A 140 -15.71 -1.17 -3.73
N CYS A 141 -15.49 -2.06 -2.75
CA CYS A 141 -15.65 -1.74 -1.34
C CYS A 141 -14.39 -1.04 -0.84
N VAL A 142 -14.54 0.13 -0.21
CA VAL A 142 -13.43 0.90 0.33
C VAL A 142 -13.63 1.15 1.81
N GLU A 143 -12.54 0.99 2.57
CA GLU A 143 -12.51 1.32 3.99
C GLU A 143 -12.04 2.76 4.18
N LEU A 144 -12.78 3.52 4.97
CA LEU A 144 -12.51 4.92 5.28
C LEU A 144 -12.24 5.11 6.77
N VAL A 145 -11.33 6.04 7.09
CA VAL A 145 -11.00 6.49 8.44
C VAL A 145 -11.18 8.00 8.54
N LYS A 146 -11.54 8.50 9.74
CA LYS A 146 -11.65 9.95 9.97
C LYS A 146 -10.31 10.64 9.82
N ILE A 147 -10.36 11.86 9.30
CA ILE A 147 -9.23 12.76 9.27
C ILE A 147 -9.07 13.35 10.67
N GLU A 148 -7.87 13.25 11.22
CA GLU A 148 -7.51 13.72 12.56
C GLU A 148 -6.79 15.08 12.52
N GLY A 149 -6.41 15.57 13.70
CA GLY A 149 -5.78 16.89 13.86
C GLY A 149 -6.82 18.00 13.89
N ASP A 150 -6.46 19.17 13.37
CA ASP A 150 -7.30 20.36 13.35
C ASP A 150 -8.66 20.15 12.65
N ALA A 151 -8.69 19.27 11.64
CA ALA A 151 -9.88 18.94 10.86
C ALA A 151 -10.90 18.09 11.64
N LYS A 152 -10.51 17.48 12.76
CA LYS A 152 -11.40 16.67 13.61
C LYS A 152 -12.53 17.51 14.21
N ASN A 153 -12.18 18.70 14.68
CA ASN A 153 -13.10 19.62 15.35
C ASN A 153 -13.81 20.56 14.37
N ASP A 154 -13.12 20.94 13.29
CA ASP A 154 -13.67 21.82 12.26
C ASP A 154 -13.37 21.28 10.85
N THR A 155 -14.39 20.64 10.26
CA THR A 155 -14.30 20.12 8.88
C THR A 155 -14.10 21.22 7.84
N ARG A 156 -14.38 22.50 8.15
CA ARG A 156 -14.13 23.63 7.23
C ARG A 156 -12.64 23.89 7.01
N LYS A 157 -11.78 23.38 7.89
CA LYS A 157 -10.32 23.44 7.73
C LYS A 157 -9.79 22.48 6.66
N ILE A 158 -10.59 21.50 6.24
CA ILE A 158 -10.25 20.62 5.12
C ILE A 158 -10.32 21.45 3.83
N GLN A 159 -9.15 21.77 3.28
CA GLN A 159 -9.06 22.48 2.01
C GLN A 159 -9.55 21.58 0.88
N GLY A 160 -10.38 22.13 -0.01
CA GLY A 160 -11.00 21.40 -1.12
C GLY A 160 -12.52 21.31 -1.03
N LEU A 161 -13.13 21.60 0.13
CA LEU A 161 -14.57 21.76 0.28
C LEU A 161 -15.02 22.86 -0.68
N ARG A 162 -15.56 22.48 -1.85
CA ARG A 162 -16.06 23.43 -2.84
C ARG A 162 -17.04 24.35 -2.13
N LYS A 163 -16.66 25.63 -1.95
CA LYS A 163 -17.53 26.67 -1.40
C LYS A 163 -18.83 26.65 -2.20
N GLY A 164 -19.92 26.21 -1.58
CA GLY A 164 -21.25 26.14 -2.19
C GLY A 164 -21.81 24.74 -2.43
N ILE A 165 -21.03 23.66 -2.30
CA ILE A 165 -21.54 22.28 -2.43
C ILE A 165 -21.95 21.73 -1.06
N VAL A 166 -21.11 21.86 -0.04
CA VAL A 166 -21.48 21.43 1.32
C VAL A 166 -22.10 22.61 2.07
N ARG A 167 -23.44 22.70 2.08
CA ARG A 167 -24.22 23.49 3.03
C ARG A 167 -24.97 22.55 3.96
#